data_AF-X6MSZ7-F1
#
_entry.id   AF-X6MSZ7-F1
#
_cell.length_a   1.000
_cell.length_b   1.000
_cell.length_c   1.000
_cell.angle_alpha   90.00
_cell.angle_beta   90.00
_cell.angle_gamma   90.00
#
_symmetry.space_group_name_H-M   'P 1'
#
loop_
_entity.id
_entity.type
_entity.pdbx_description
1 polymer ?
#
loop_
_entity_poly.entity_id
_entity_poly.type
_entity_poly.pdbx_seq_one_letter_code
_entity_poly.pdbx_strand_id
1 'polypeptide(L)'
;DYQNEQQFHRYLSIEDNFFSQNNANGSGGAVYMKSEKSVVSFHKCVFVENKAQVGHGAVSLLLSFGANVQVNQCNFTRNSVEKGHGGGFGIDVDMLMDEFWNGFQSNSRRLQNSNKVARDSPTSAPSIAPTRSPSLRHTPRPTSMQVKHTCPNITVMDCTFEQNNASLGKGGGMGMSIYQGLQCLGFHVENVTFTQNNALYGGGFAVVRQNQSVHGQVMMQGNYTAIDLKNCTFDGNSARYSGGHILFAGLVQNCDQTSVEHNVLSTYNCSLRGGSALFHGGGISAYCSSLNVQSSVIESNTLWNISVDMDDIDTNIPDNNTQSFQNQGNTNGISSMPPQTIATVLQDKSGGGGGGIYTYRCIVDIENSNFISNLVLEGNGGAIQRDVGVSTTEGSNNSYVHKAFIFALQTFVGFI
;
A
#
# COMPACT_ATOMS: atom_id res chain seq x y z
N ASP A 1 31.01 13.05 -16.16
CA ASP A 1 30.96 11.83 -16.97
C ASP A 1 29.77 10.94 -16.68
N TYR A 2 28.62 11.27 -17.28
CA TYR A 2 27.45 10.39 -17.37
C TYR A 2 27.65 9.27 -18.43
N GLN A 3 28.74 9.31 -19.20
CA GLN A 3 29.02 8.43 -20.33
C GLN A 3 29.73 7.11 -19.97
N ASN A 4 30.12 6.90 -18.70
CA ASN A 4 30.54 5.59 -18.22
C ASN A 4 29.32 4.80 -17.71
N GLU A 5 28.36 4.53 -18.60
CA GLU A 5 27.16 3.70 -18.36
C GLU A 5 27.49 2.24 -18.02
N GLN A 6 28.77 1.86 -17.93
CA GLN A 6 29.21 0.70 -17.14
C GLN A 6 29.23 1.03 -15.64
N GLN A 7 28.19 1.72 -15.14
CA GLN A 7 28.00 1.88 -13.70
C GLN A 7 27.73 0.49 -13.13
N PHE A 8 28.68 -0.03 -12.36
CA PHE A 8 28.60 -1.32 -11.68
C PHE A 8 27.25 -1.47 -10.99
N HIS A 9 26.33 -2.22 -11.62
CA HIS A 9 25.19 -2.74 -10.92
C HIS A 9 25.74 -3.55 -9.77
N ARG A 10 25.35 -3.20 -8.54
CA ARG A 10 25.69 -4.06 -7.41
C ARG A 10 24.81 -5.29 -7.49
N TYR A 11 25.43 -6.45 -7.65
CA TYR A 11 24.73 -7.73 -7.70
C TYR A 11 24.71 -8.34 -6.31
N LEU A 12 23.51 -8.62 -5.80
CA LEU A 12 23.30 -9.44 -4.62
C LEU A 12 22.41 -10.62 -5.04
N SER A 13 22.89 -11.83 -4.81
CA SER A 13 22.11 -13.05 -5.00
C SER A 13 22.20 -13.89 -3.75
N ILE A 14 21.04 -14.26 -3.22
CA ILE A 14 20.89 -15.12 -2.06
C ILE A 14 19.99 -16.27 -2.48
N GLU A 15 20.52 -17.49 -2.45
CA GLU A 15 19.84 -18.69 -2.92
C GLU A 15 19.87 -19.78 -1.85
N ASP A 16 18.76 -20.48 -1.64
CA ASP A 16 18.68 -21.64 -0.73
C ASP A 16 19.15 -21.36 0.72
N ASN A 17 18.84 -20.16 1.23
CA ASN A 17 19.22 -19.75 2.58
C ASN A 17 18.04 -19.75 3.57
N PHE A 18 18.34 -20.04 4.83
CA PHE A 18 17.37 -20.02 5.94
C PHE A 18 17.78 -18.96 6.97
N PHE A 19 16.94 -17.94 7.14
CA PHE A 19 17.11 -16.85 8.11
C PHE A 19 16.03 -16.93 9.18
N SER A 20 16.42 -17.22 10.43
CA SER A 20 15.46 -17.34 11.53
C SER A 20 15.82 -16.52 12.76
N GLN A 21 14.80 -15.93 13.40
CA GLN A 21 14.91 -15.29 14.72
C GLN A 21 15.98 -14.19 14.81
N ASN A 22 16.29 -13.55 13.68
CA ASN A 22 17.18 -12.40 13.69
C ASN A 22 16.41 -11.17 14.16
N ASN A 23 17.06 -10.31 14.96
CA ASN A 23 16.45 -9.13 15.54
C ASN A 23 17.30 -7.90 15.29
N ALA A 24 16.72 -6.87 14.68
CA ALA A 24 17.37 -5.59 14.43
C ALA A 24 16.63 -4.44 15.12
N ASN A 25 17.38 -3.57 15.81
CA ASN A 25 16.85 -2.29 16.31
C ASN A 25 16.56 -1.29 15.17
N GLY A 26 17.06 -1.57 13.96
CA GLY A 26 16.83 -0.80 12.75
C GLY A 26 15.80 -1.49 11.85
N SER A 27 16.13 -1.58 10.56
CA SER A 27 15.34 -2.22 9.52
C SER A 27 15.94 -3.56 9.11
N GLY A 28 15.10 -4.46 8.57
CA GLY A 28 15.56 -5.71 7.95
C GLY A 28 16.16 -6.66 8.97
N GLY A 29 15.31 -7.26 9.80
CA GLY A 29 15.70 -8.19 10.86
C GLY A 29 16.69 -9.26 10.39
N ALA A 30 16.50 -9.78 9.18
CA ALA A 30 17.45 -10.67 8.52
C ALA A 30 18.34 -9.93 7.51
N VAL A 31 17.74 -9.21 6.56
CA VAL A 31 18.47 -8.56 5.46
C VAL A 31 18.06 -7.10 5.34
N TYR A 32 19.06 -6.22 5.46
CA TYR A 32 18.93 -4.81 5.14
C TYR A 32 19.86 -4.47 3.97
N MET A 33 19.30 -3.85 2.93
CA MET A 33 20.08 -3.37 1.81
C MET A 33 19.74 -1.92 1.50
N LYS A 34 20.78 -1.11 1.28
CA LYS A 34 20.67 0.25 0.79
C LYS A 34 21.52 0.38 -0.45
N SER A 35 20.90 0.64 -1.60
CA SER A 35 21.63 0.70 -2.87
C SER A 35 20.92 1.60 -3.87
N GLU A 36 21.70 2.27 -4.73
CA GLU A 36 21.13 3.10 -5.79
C GLU A 36 20.68 2.23 -6.97
N LYS A 37 21.64 1.74 -7.76
CA LYS A 37 21.43 0.79 -8.86
C LYS A 37 21.97 -0.59 -8.48
N SER A 38 21.07 -1.52 -8.18
CA SER A 38 21.42 -2.90 -7.84
C SER A 38 20.53 -3.91 -8.54
N VAL A 39 21.07 -5.09 -8.79
CA VAL A 39 20.30 -6.29 -9.12
C VAL A 39 20.30 -7.16 -7.86
N VAL A 40 19.12 -7.36 -7.30
CA VAL A 40 18.91 -8.10 -6.06
C VAL A 40 18.05 -9.31 -6.37
N SER A 41 18.51 -10.49 -6.01
CA SER A 41 17.78 -11.74 -6.19
C SER A 41 17.74 -12.54 -4.90
N PHE A 42 16.54 -12.97 -4.53
CA PHE A 42 16.28 -13.96 -3.49
C PHE A 42 15.61 -15.16 -4.17
N HIS A 43 16.23 -16.33 -4.07
CA HIS A 43 15.68 -17.56 -4.67
C HIS A 43 15.60 -18.65 -3.60
N LYS A 44 14.45 -19.30 -3.45
CA LYS A 44 14.27 -20.43 -2.51
C LYS A 44 14.72 -20.13 -1.07
N CYS A 45 14.58 -18.87 -0.65
CA CYS A 45 14.96 -18.44 0.68
C CYS A 45 13.78 -18.58 1.65
N VAL A 46 14.11 -18.82 2.91
CA VAL A 46 13.13 -18.96 3.98
C VAL A 46 13.46 -17.97 5.10
N PHE A 47 12.49 -17.15 5.47
CA PHE A 47 12.59 -16.11 6.49
C PHE A 47 11.54 -16.35 7.59
N VAL A 48 11.99 -16.73 8.79
CA VAL A 48 11.09 -17.12 9.89
C VAL A 48 11.35 -16.28 11.15
N GLU A 49 10.31 -15.69 11.72
CA GLU A 49 10.38 -15.01 13.02
C GLU A 49 11.46 -13.90 13.09
N ASN A 50 11.80 -13.28 11.97
CA ASN A 50 12.73 -12.16 11.98
C ASN A 50 11.99 -10.88 12.39
N LYS A 51 12.66 -10.05 13.18
CA LYS A 51 12.09 -8.85 13.78
C LYS A 51 12.92 -7.62 13.49
N ALA A 52 12.24 -6.55 13.14
CA ALA A 52 12.80 -5.21 13.07
C ALA A 52 12.01 -4.25 13.96
N GLN A 53 12.66 -3.22 14.50
CA GLN A 53 11.95 -2.17 15.21
C GLN A 53 11.30 -1.17 14.24
N VAL A 54 11.97 -0.88 13.11
CA VAL A 54 11.53 0.11 12.12
C VAL A 54 11.73 -0.39 10.68
N GLY A 55 11.24 0.37 9.70
CA GLY A 55 11.44 0.06 8.28
C GLY A 55 10.62 -1.16 7.87
N HIS A 56 11.25 -2.34 7.79
CA HIS A 56 10.58 -3.59 7.39
C HIS A 56 11.10 -4.80 8.16
N GLY A 57 10.26 -5.83 8.30
CA GLY A 57 10.45 -6.91 9.27
C GLY A 57 11.58 -7.86 8.94
N ALA A 58 11.45 -8.77 7.98
CA ALA A 58 12.55 -9.69 7.64
C ALA A 58 13.55 -9.06 6.67
N VAL A 59 13.04 -8.55 5.56
CA VAL A 59 13.86 -7.98 4.47
C VAL A 59 13.42 -6.55 4.21
N SER A 60 14.39 -5.64 4.26
CA SER A 60 14.20 -4.22 4.00
C SER A 60 15.15 -3.78 2.89
N LEU A 61 14.58 -3.43 1.72
CA LEU A 61 15.33 -2.88 0.60
C LEU A 61 15.04 -1.39 0.48
N LEU A 62 16.09 -0.59 0.58
CA LEU A 62 16.07 0.84 0.28
C LEU A 62 16.78 1.06 -1.05
N LEU A 63 16.00 1.33 -2.09
CA LEU A 63 16.45 1.34 -3.47
C LEU A 63 16.28 2.72 -4.12
N SER A 64 17.16 3.08 -5.05
CA SER A 64 16.95 4.24 -5.92
C SER A 64 16.53 3.80 -7.33
N PHE A 65 16.40 4.77 -8.24
CA PHE A 65 16.02 4.54 -9.63
C PHE A 65 16.92 3.51 -10.33
N GLY A 66 16.31 2.63 -11.12
CA GLY A 66 17.00 1.65 -11.96
C GLY A 66 17.49 0.37 -11.28
N ALA A 67 17.08 0.08 -10.04
CA ALA A 67 17.31 -1.24 -9.45
C ALA A 67 16.43 -2.34 -10.09
N ASN A 68 16.80 -3.60 -9.92
CA ASN A 68 16.01 -4.76 -10.33
C ASN A 68 15.96 -5.74 -9.16
N VAL A 69 14.76 -6.11 -8.73
CA VAL A 69 14.53 -6.98 -7.59
C VAL A 69 13.73 -8.19 -8.05
N GLN A 70 14.26 -9.37 -7.77
CA GLN A 70 13.60 -10.64 -8.03
C GLN A 70 13.49 -11.41 -6.72
N VAL A 71 12.27 -11.77 -6.33
CA VAL A 71 12.00 -12.63 -5.18
C VAL A 71 11.22 -13.82 -5.71
N ASN A 72 11.83 -15.00 -5.69
CA ASN A 72 11.27 -16.19 -6.31
C ASN A 72 11.31 -17.39 -5.37
N GLN A 73 10.19 -18.12 -5.26
CA GLN A 73 10.10 -19.34 -4.44
C GLN A 73 10.48 -19.14 -2.97
N CYS A 74 10.23 -17.94 -2.42
CA CYS A 74 10.61 -17.61 -1.05
C CYS A 74 9.42 -17.76 -0.09
N ASN A 75 9.72 -18.08 1.17
CA ASN A 75 8.74 -18.14 2.24
C ASN A 75 9.07 -17.13 3.35
N PHE A 76 8.09 -16.32 3.72
CA PHE A 76 8.15 -15.36 4.81
C PHE A 76 7.10 -15.71 5.85
N THR A 77 7.51 -16.24 7.00
CA THR A 77 6.59 -16.70 8.04
C THR A 77 6.85 -16.00 9.38
N ARG A 78 5.79 -15.42 9.98
CA ARG A 78 5.83 -14.85 11.34
C ARG A 78 6.90 -13.77 11.55
N ASN A 79 7.28 -13.06 10.50
CA ASN A 79 8.20 -11.93 10.61
C ASN A 79 7.42 -10.68 11.06
N SER A 80 8.11 -9.74 11.71
CA SER A 80 7.43 -8.57 12.27
C SER A 80 8.24 -7.28 12.24
N VAL A 81 7.51 -6.17 12.12
CA VAL A 81 8.03 -4.82 12.36
C VAL A 81 7.07 -4.05 13.28
N GLU A 82 7.65 -3.36 14.26
CA GLU A 82 6.85 -2.55 15.21
C GLU A 82 6.39 -1.25 14.56
N LYS A 83 7.34 -0.46 14.02
CA LYS A 83 7.13 0.89 13.48
C LYS A 83 7.63 0.99 12.04
N GLY A 84 6.96 0.29 11.13
CA GLY A 84 7.37 0.22 9.73
C GLY A 84 6.33 -0.48 8.85
N HIS A 85 6.69 -0.69 7.59
CA HIS A 85 5.88 -1.36 6.57
C HIS A 85 6.42 -2.79 6.35
N GLY A 86 5.73 -3.66 5.60
CA GLY A 86 6.28 -4.95 5.16
C GLY A 86 6.75 -5.86 6.29
N GLY A 87 5.83 -6.47 7.03
CA GLY A 87 6.19 -7.36 8.14
C GLY A 87 7.09 -8.53 7.70
N GLY A 88 6.86 -9.07 6.50
CA GLY A 88 7.77 -10.01 5.84
C GLY A 88 8.82 -9.30 4.99
N PHE A 89 8.36 -8.69 3.89
CA PHE A 89 9.21 -8.10 2.86
C PHE A 89 8.83 -6.67 2.55
N GLY A 90 9.82 -5.83 2.34
CA GLY A 90 9.63 -4.40 2.26
C GLY A 90 10.56 -3.68 1.31
N ILE A 91 10.01 -2.77 0.52
CA ILE A 91 10.76 -1.94 -0.42
C ILE A 91 10.38 -0.47 -0.22
N ASP A 92 11.38 0.34 0.08
CA ASP A 92 11.28 1.78 -0.05
C ASP A 92 12.04 2.24 -1.30
N VAL A 93 11.39 3.01 -2.15
CA VAL A 93 11.98 3.52 -3.39
C VAL A 93 12.20 5.02 -3.30
N ASP A 94 13.44 5.42 -3.51
CA ASP A 94 13.87 6.81 -3.71
C ASP A 94 13.64 7.73 -2.52
N MET A 95 13.86 7.22 -1.31
CA MET A 95 14.25 8.14 -0.24
C MET A 95 15.62 8.68 -0.59
N LEU A 96 15.74 10.01 -0.69
CA LEU A 96 17.04 10.68 -0.72
C LEU A 96 17.85 10.08 0.42
N MET A 97 18.92 9.38 0.06
CA MET A 97 19.64 8.47 0.95
C MET A 97 20.18 9.18 2.20
N ASP A 98 20.29 10.51 2.16
CA ASP A 98 20.73 11.37 3.25
C ASP A 98 19.57 11.81 4.17
N GLU A 99 18.34 11.91 3.67
CA GLU A 99 17.19 12.39 4.44
C GLU A 99 16.63 11.32 5.39
N PHE A 100 16.59 10.05 4.94
CA PHE A 100 16.09 8.96 5.77
C PHE A 100 16.87 8.83 7.08
N TRP A 101 18.20 8.95 7.02
CA TRP A 101 19.05 8.80 8.20
C TRP A 101 18.93 10.00 9.16
N ASN A 102 18.84 11.22 8.64
CA ASN A 102 18.69 12.41 9.46
C ASN A 102 17.31 12.46 10.14
N GLY A 103 16.25 12.08 9.44
CA GLY A 103 14.92 11.91 10.01
C GLY A 103 14.88 10.81 11.08
N PHE A 104 15.49 9.65 10.80
CA PHE A 104 15.55 8.53 11.74
C PHE A 104 16.29 8.88 13.04
N GLN A 105 17.47 9.50 12.94
CA GLN A 105 18.20 9.93 14.14
C GLN A 105 17.43 10.96 14.96
N SER A 106 16.71 11.87 14.31
CA SER A 106 15.92 12.89 15.02
C SER A 106 14.78 12.26 15.83
N ASN A 107 14.10 11.24 15.30
CA ASN A 107 13.04 10.52 15.98
C ASN A 107 13.57 9.59 17.07
N SER A 108 14.69 8.89 16.84
CA SER A 108 15.35 8.09 17.88
C SER A 108 15.80 8.96 19.06
N ARG A 109 16.36 10.15 18.80
CA ARG A 109 16.75 11.10 19.86
C ARG A 109 15.54 11.66 20.60
N ARG A 110 14.44 11.99 19.91
CA ARG A 110 13.19 12.44 20.56
C ARG A 110 12.61 11.38 21.49
N LEU A 111 12.62 10.11 21.08
CA LEU A 111 12.15 8.99 21.90
C LEU A 111 13.08 8.67 23.08
N GLN A 112 14.40 8.83 22.91
CA GLN A 112 15.34 8.73 24.03
C GLN A 112 15.20 9.90 25.02
N ASN A 113 14.86 11.08 24.52
CA ASN A 113 14.68 12.27 25.36
C ASN A 113 13.29 12.32 26.03
N SER A 114 12.24 11.77 25.44
CA SER A 114 10.92 11.68 26.08
C SER A 114 10.89 10.74 27.29
N ASN A 115 11.87 9.85 27.42
CA ASN A 115 12.09 9.02 28.61
C ASN A 115 13.03 9.64 29.66
N LYS A 116 13.59 10.83 29.39
CA LYS A 116 14.31 11.61 30.41
C LYS A 116 13.37 12.66 31.01
N VAL A 117 12.65 12.24 32.04
CA VAL A 117 12.02 13.16 33.00
C VAL A 117 13.08 14.16 33.49
N ALA A 118 12.72 15.45 33.43
CA ALA A 118 13.58 16.59 33.67
C ALA A 118 14.32 16.48 35.01
N ARG A 119 15.65 16.53 34.97
CA ARG A 119 16.45 17.10 36.07
C ARG A 119 16.88 18.48 35.63
N ASP A 120 16.37 19.47 36.34
CA ASP A 120 16.73 20.87 36.23
C ASP A 120 18.24 21.05 36.39
N SER A 121 18.85 21.74 35.43
CA SER A 121 20.11 22.44 35.65
C SER A 121 20.20 23.65 34.73
N PRO A 122 20.25 24.87 35.30
CA PRO A 122 20.39 26.10 34.54
C PRO A 122 21.87 26.45 34.42
N THR A 123 22.38 26.66 33.20
CA THR A 123 23.39 27.71 32.98
C THR A 123 23.55 28.03 31.49
N SER A 124 23.26 29.28 31.19
CA SER A 124 23.47 29.97 29.93
C SER A 124 24.94 30.39 29.77
N ALA A 125 25.49 30.21 28.58
CA ALA A 125 26.69 30.92 28.12
C ALA A 125 26.44 31.51 26.72
N PRO A 126 26.89 32.75 26.44
CA PRO A 126 26.58 33.46 25.21
C PRO A 126 27.42 32.94 24.03
N SER A 127 26.73 32.62 22.93
CA SER A 127 27.34 32.16 21.67
C SER A 127 27.90 33.33 20.86
N ILE A 128 29.18 33.24 20.50
CA ILE A 128 29.89 34.16 19.59
C ILE A 128 29.37 33.95 18.16
N ALA A 129 29.09 35.05 17.45
CA ALA A 129 28.59 35.04 16.08
C ALA A 129 29.68 34.63 15.07
N PRO A 130 29.42 33.68 14.16
CA PRO A 130 30.40 33.29 13.14
C PRO A 130 30.47 34.32 12.01
N THR A 131 31.70 34.62 11.61
CA THR A 131 32.08 35.56 10.56
C THR A 131 31.66 35.03 9.18
N ARG A 132 30.95 35.84 8.39
CA ARG A 132 30.50 35.53 7.02
C ARG A 132 31.69 35.38 6.07
N SER A 133 31.86 34.20 5.48
CA SER A 133 32.76 33.98 4.34
C SER A 133 32.14 34.47 3.01
N PRO A 134 32.96 34.87 2.02
CA PRO A 134 32.49 35.46 0.77
C PRO A 134 31.74 34.45 -0.09
N SER A 135 30.65 34.89 -0.74
CA SER A 135 29.83 34.04 -1.61
C SER A 135 30.58 33.63 -2.87
N LEU A 136 30.83 32.33 -3.00
CA LEU A 136 31.29 31.69 -4.22
C LEU A 136 30.14 31.71 -5.25
N ARG A 137 30.34 32.49 -6.32
CA ARG A 137 29.45 32.50 -7.50
C ARG A 137 29.32 31.07 -8.05
N HIS A 138 28.12 30.52 -7.91
CA HIS A 138 27.73 29.27 -8.56
C HIS A 138 27.67 29.52 -10.07
N THR A 139 28.45 28.75 -10.83
CA THR A 139 28.27 28.61 -12.27
C THR A 139 26.92 27.92 -12.54
N PRO A 140 26.23 28.25 -13.65
CA PRO A 140 24.96 27.61 -13.99
C PRO A 140 25.18 26.11 -14.13
N ARG A 141 24.56 25.35 -13.24
CA ARG A 141 24.53 23.89 -13.27
C ARG A 141 23.89 23.48 -14.61
N PRO A 142 24.47 22.51 -15.36
CA PRO A 142 23.94 22.10 -16.66
C PRO A 142 22.45 21.78 -16.54
N THR A 143 21.65 22.32 -17.46
CA THR A 143 20.21 22.08 -17.54
C THR A 143 20.00 20.58 -17.73
N SER A 144 19.55 19.92 -16.68
CA SER A 144 19.21 18.50 -16.66
C SER A 144 18.25 18.20 -17.81
N MET A 145 18.73 17.49 -18.83
CA MET A 145 17.88 16.56 -19.56
C MET A 145 17.11 15.77 -18.49
N GLN A 146 15.78 15.70 -18.61
CA GLN A 146 14.92 14.83 -17.80
C GLN A 146 15.45 13.41 -17.91
N VAL A 147 16.37 13.02 -17.03
CA VAL A 147 16.71 11.63 -16.82
C VAL A 147 15.43 11.02 -16.30
N LYS A 148 14.80 10.17 -17.11
CA LYS A 148 13.53 9.53 -16.76
C LYS A 148 13.77 8.70 -15.50
N HIS A 149 13.35 9.20 -14.35
CA HIS A 149 13.51 8.52 -13.08
C HIS A 149 12.50 7.37 -13.00
N THR A 150 12.91 6.18 -13.44
CA THR A 150 12.10 4.97 -13.37
C THR A 150 12.35 4.23 -12.07
N CYS A 151 11.29 3.74 -11.42
CA CYS A 151 11.41 2.90 -10.25
C CYS A 151 12.15 1.59 -10.57
N PRO A 152 12.57 0.86 -9.52
CA PRO A 152 13.04 -0.49 -9.69
C PRO A 152 12.04 -1.37 -10.43
N ASN A 153 12.54 -2.28 -11.27
CA ASN A 153 11.75 -3.41 -11.75
C ASN A 153 11.66 -4.42 -10.61
N ILE A 154 10.46 -4.73 -10.14
CA ILE A 154 10.21 -5.59 -8.98
C ILE A 154 9.36 -6.75 -9.44
N THR A 155 9.87 -7.96 -9.26
CA THR A 155 9.17 -9.20 -9.59
C THR A 155 9.15 -10.11 -8.37
N VAL A 156 7.95 -10.45 -7.90
CA VAL A 156 7.74 -11.41 -6.81
C VAL A 156 6.93 -12.57 -7.35
N MET A 157 7.49 -13.78 -7.35
CA MET A 157 6.88 -14.96 -7.95
C MET A 157 6.94 -16.17 -7.04
N ASP A 158 5.88 -16.97 -7.04
CA ASP A 158 5.82 -18.27 -6.36
C ASP A 158 6.19 -18.19 -4.86
N CYS A 159 5.83 -17.08 -4.20
CA CYS A 159 6.19 -16.80 -2.81
C CYS A 159 5.00 -17.02 -1.86
N THR A 160 5.31 -17.24 -0.58
CA THR A 160 4.32 -17.27 0.50
C THR A 160 4.67 -16.25 1.59
N PHE A 161 3.66 -15.51 2.03
CA PHE A 161 3.71 -14.58 3.15
C PHE A 161 2.66 -15.03 4.17
N GLU A 162 3.09 -15.61 5.28
CA GLU A 162 2.20 -16.18 6.29
C GLU A 162 2.42 -15.55 7.67
N GLN A 163 1.33 -15.09 8.31
CA GLN A 163 1.33 -14.62 9.69
C GLN A 163 2.35 -13.49 9.98
N ASN A 164 2.72 -12.71 8.98
CA ASN A 164 3.62 -11.58 9.18
C ASN A 164 2.85 -10.37 9.73
N ASN A 165 3.54 -9.49 10.46
CA ASN A 165 2.89 -8.43 11.21
C ASN A 165 3.61 -7.08 11.06
N ALA A 166 2.88 -6.05 10.62
CA ALA A 166 3.33 -4.65 10.58
C ALA A 166 2.45 -3.79 11.51
N SER A 167 2.68 -3.88 12.82
CA SER A 167 1.71 -3.48 13.85
C SER A 167 1.26 -2.03 13.76
N LEU A 168 2.18 -1.11 13.44
CA LEU A 168 1.91 0.32 13.29
C LEU A 168 2.15 0.82 11.86
N GLY A 169 2.19 -0.06 10.87
CA GLY A 169 2.35 0.37 9.49
C GLY A 169 1.65 -0.50 8.48
N LYS A 170 2.25 -0.67 7.31
CA LYS A 170 1.51 -0.99 6.08
C LYS A 170 2.03 -2.27 5.45
N GLY A 171 1.17 -3.15 4.96
CA GLY A 171 1.62 -4.37 4.28
C GLY A 171 2.13 -5.40 5.26
N GLY A 172 1.23 -6.14 5.92
CA GLY A 172 1.63 -7.11 6.95
C GLY A 172 2.54 -8.20 6.37
N GLY A 173 2.19 -8.74 5.20
CA GLY A 173 3.06 -9.60 4.41
C GLY A 173 4.13 -8.81 3.68
N MET A 174 3.69 -7.95 2.76
CA MET A 174 4.56 -7.15 1.90
C MET A 174 4.14 -5.68 1.83
N GLY A 175 5.12 -4.78 1.98
CA GLY A 175 4.91 -3.33 1.92
C GLY A 175 5.83 -2.65 0.92
N MET A 176 5.32 -1.63 0.23
CA MET A 176 6.12 -0.75 -0.61
C MET A 176 5.79 0.72 -0.35
N SER A 177 6.82 1.53 -0.13
CA SER A 177 6.70 2.99 -0.14
C SER A 177 7.41 3.55 -1.36
N ILE A 178 6.69 4.35 -2.14
CA ILE A 178 7.27 5.07 -3.28
C ILE A 178 7.39 6.54 -2.90
N TYR A 179 8.62 7.02 -2.88
CA TYR A 179 8.93 8.42 -2.66
C TYR A 179 9.17 9.11 -4.01
N GLN A 180 8.91 10.42 -4.06
CA GLN A 180 9.16 11.29 -5.23
C GLN A 180 8.34 10.97 -6.49
N GLY A 181 8.57 11.78 -7.53
CA GLY A 181 7.86 11.76 -8.81
C GLY A 181 8.30 10.66 -9.77
N LEU A 182 8.42 9.44 -9.27
CA LEU A 182 8.92 8.30 -10.03
C LEU A 182 7.88 7.65 -10.94
N GLN A 183 8.36 6.91 -11.95
CA GLN A 183 7.53 6.03 -12.77
C GLN A 183 7.80 4.57 -12.44
N CYS A 184 6.87 3.92 -11.74
CA CYS A 184 6.92 2.51 -11.41
C CYS A 184 6.06 1.72 -12.40
N LEU A 185 6.66 1.20 -13.46
CA LEU A 185 5.94 0.45 -14.52
C LEU A 185 6.18 -1.06 -14.50
N GLY A 186 7.13 -1.52 -13.68
CA GLY A 186 7.57 -2.91 -13.66
C GLY A 186 7.37 -3.57 -12.31
N PHE A 187 6.24 -3.36 -11.65
CA PHE A 187 5.94 -4.09 -10.42
C PHE A 187 4.95 -5.22 -10.73
N HIS A 188 5.48 -6.43 -10.75
CA HIS A 188 4.75 -7.67 -11.04
C HIS A 188 4.77 -8.62 -9.84
N VAL A 189 3.61 -9.10 -9.43
CA VAL A 189 3.44 -10.11 -8.38
C VAL A 189 2.60 -11.25 -8.94
N GLU A 190 3.13 -12.47 -8.97
CA GLU A 190 2.47 -13.61 -9.60
C GLU A 190 2.59 -14.89 -8.79
N ASN A 191 1.49 -15.65 -8.70
CA ASN A 191 1.41 -16.91 -7.96
C ASN A 191 1.85 -16.75 -6.49
N VAL A 192 1.50 -15.63 -5.86
CA VAL A 192 1.87 -15.34 -4.46
C VAL A 192 0.70 -15.57 -3.53
N THR A 193 0.97 -16.19 -2.38
CA THR A 193 -0.01 -16.41 -1.32
C THR A 193 0.27 -15.51 -0.11
N PHE A 194 -0.74 -14.79 0.35
CA PHE A 194 -0.74 -13.98 1.56
C PHE A 194 -1.78 -14.53 2.53
N THR A 195 -1.35 -15.13 3.65
CA THR A 195 -2.26 -15.77 4.61
C THR A 195 -2.06 -15.22 6.01
N GLN A 196 -3.17 -14.81 6.65
CA GLN A 196 -3.19 -14.40 8.07
C GLN A 196 -2.19 -13.28 8.43
N ASN A 197 -1.82 -12.44 7.49
CA ASN A 197 -0.94 -11.31 7.77
C ASN A 197 -1.75 -10.17 8.40
N ASN A 198 -1.12 -9.41 9.28
CA ASN A 198 -1.76 -8.31 10.01
C ASN A 198 -0.99 -6.99 9.84
N ALA A 199 -1.71 -5.88 9.69
CA ALA A 199 -1.10 -4.56 9.61
C ALA A 199 -2.02 -3.45 10.15
N LEU A 200 -1.49 -2.24 10.25
CA LEU A 200 -2.33 -1.04 10.42
C LEU A 200 -3.15 -0.79 9.15
N TYR A 201 -2.53 -0.95 7.97
CA TYR A 201 -3.17 -0.83 6.65
C TYR A 201 -2.64 -1.90 5.68
N GLY A 202 -3.49 -2.50 4.85
CA GLY A 202 -3.06 -3.51 3.87
C GLY A 202 -2.54 -4.77 4.56
N GLY A 203 -3.42 -5.61 5.11
CA GLY A 203 -3.00 -6.75 5.94
C GLY A 203 -2.05 -7.70 5.21
N GLY A 204 -2.36 -8.06 3.96
CA GLY A 204 -1.48 -8.86 3.11
C GLY A 204 -0.43 -8.01 2.40
N PHE A 205 -0.91 -7.05 1.61
CA PHE A 205 -0.10 -6.25 0.70
C PHE A 205 -0.46 -4.76 0.79
N ALA A 206 0.54 -3.89 0.79
CA ALA A 206 0.32 -2.45 0.72
C ALA A 206 1.32 -1.75 -0.19
N VAL A 207 0.82 -0.85 -1.04
CA VAL A 207 1.66 0.15 -1.71
C VAL A 207 1.13 1.54 -1.44
N VAL A 208 2.03 2.42 -1.00
CA VAL A 208 1.70 3.81 -0.72
C VAL A 208 2.71 4.75 -1.36
N ARG A 209 2.19 5.76 -2.04
CA ARG A 209 2.96 6.92 -2.46
C ARG A 209 3.02 7.95 -1.36
N GLN A 210 4.23 8.24 -0.88
CA GLN A 210 4.44 9.24 0.15
C GLN A 210 4.74 10.59 -0.49
N ASN A 211 3.97 11.61 -0.13
CA ASN A 211 4.27 12.98 -0.56
C ASN A 211 5.41 13.53 0.31
N GLN A 212 6.59 13.73 -0.28
CA GLN A 212 7.63 14.53 0.36
C GLN A 212 7.39 16.00 0.04
N SER A 213 6.39 16.60 0.69
CA SER A 213 6.02 18.00 0.52
C SER A 213 7.03 19.00 1.11
N VAL A 214 8.20 18.54 1.56
CA VAL A 214 9.11 19.37 2.37
C VAL A 214 9.95 20.33 1.52
N HIS A 215 10.11 20.07 0.22
CA HIS A 215 10.82 20.95 -0.68
C HIS A 215 9.89 21.29 -1.83
N GLY A 216 9.41 22.55 -1.88
CA GLY A 216 8.46 23.09 -2.85
C GLY A 216 8.93 23.07 -4.31
N GLN A 217 9.41 21.93 -4.78
CA GLN A 217 9.70 21.65 -6.16
C GLN A 217 8.40 21.26 -6.85
N VAL A 218 8.21 21.90 -8.00
CA VAL A 218 7.10 21.69 -8.93
C VAL A 218 6.96 20.20 -9.18
N MET A 219 5.77 19.64 -8.93
CA MET A 219 5.48 18.25 -9.29
C MET A 219 5.81 18.04 -10.77
N MET A 220 6.82 17.22 -11.04
CA MET A 220 7.12 16.86 -12.42
C MET A 220 5.93 16.06 -12.98
N GLN A 221 5.43 16.48 -14.14
CA GLN A 221 4.42 15.74 -14.88
C GLN A 221 4.97 14.34 -15.19
N GLY A 222 4.24 13.29 -14.80
CA GLY A 222 4.58 11.91 -15.14
C GLY A 222 4.64 10.90 -13.98
N ASN A 223 4.05 11.17 -12.82
CA ASN A 223 4.11 10.24 -11.68
C ASN A 223 3.22 9.01 -11.92
N TYR A 224 3.78 7.93 -12.48
CA TYR A 224 3.03 6.71 -12.79
C TYR A 224 3.39 5.55 -11.84
N THR A 225 2.45 4.73 -11.44
CA THR A 225 2.66 3.50 -10.69
C THR A 225 1.67 2.46 -11.17
N ALA A 226 2.11 1.44 -11.89
CA ALA A 226 1.33 0.26 -12.23
C ALA A 226 1.84 -0.94 -11.44
N ILE A 227 0.90 -1.66 -10.85
CA ILE A 227 1.13 -2.91 -10.14
C ILE A 227 0.19 -3.96 -10.71
N ASP A 228 0.77 -5.06 -11.16
CA ASP A 228 0.01 -6.22 -11.63
C ASP A 228 0.09 -7.34 -10.59
N LEU A 229 -1.07 -7.77 -10.09
CA LEU A 229 -1.22 -8.96 -9.26
C LEU A 229 -1.90 -10.05 -10.10
N LYS A 230 -1.23 -11.19 -10.31
CA LYS A 230 -1.76 -12.30 -11.13
C LYS A 230 -1.75 -13.61 -10.36
N ASN A 231 -2.86 -14.34 -10.40
CA ASN A 231 -2.96 -15.65 -9.75
C ASN A 231 -2.60 -15.62 -8.25
N CYS A 232 -2.85 -14.49 -7.57
CA CYS A 232 -2.50 -14.33 -6.17
C CYS A 232 -3.66 -14.77 -5.26
N THR A 233 -3.32 -15.32 -4.10
CA THR A 233 -4.30 -15.69 -3.07
C THR A 233 -4.07 -14.84 -1.83
N PHE A 234 -5.14 -14.24 -1.31
CA PHE A 234 -5.17 -13.52 -0.05
C PHE A 234 -6.22 -14.18 0.84
N ASP A 235 -5.81 -14.72 1.99
CA ASP A 235 -6.70 -15.47 2.87
C ASP A 235 -6.54 -15.05 4.34
N GLY A 236 -7.63 -14.59 4.95
CA GLY A 236 -7.67 -14.24 6.38
C GLY A 236 -6.72 -13.13 6.81
N ASN A 237 -6.28 -12.26 5.88
CA ASN A 237 -5.44 -11.11 6.25
C ASN A 237 -6.29 -10.00 6.90
N SER A 238 -5.70 -9.28 7.85
CA SER A 238 -6.39 -8.23 8.60
C SER A 238 -5.62 -6.91 8.57
N ALA A 239 -6.37 -5.82 8.45
CA ALA A 239 -5.86 -4.47 8.68
C ALA A 239 -6.64 -3.83 9.82
N ARG A 240 -5.98 -3.04 10.67
CA ARG A 240 -6.71 -2.26 11.67
C ARG A 240 -7.57 -1.20 11.00
N TYR A 241 -7.09 -0.52 9.95
CA TYR A 241 -7.83 0.58 9.35
C TYR A 241 -8.44 0.24 8.00
N SER A 242 -7.60 -0.09 7.03
CA SER A 242 -8.04 -0.14 5.63
C SER A 242 -7.30 -1.19 4.83
N GLY A 243 -8.03 -1.85 3.92
CA GLY A 243 -7.51 -2.88 3.03
C GLY A 243 -7.12 -4.14 3.79
N GLY A 244 -8.09 -4.93 4.26
CA GLY A 244 -7.79 -6.15 5.02
C GLY A 244 -6.83 -7.08 4.28
N HIS A 245 -6.98 -7.19 2.95
CA HIS A 245 -5.97 -7.81 2.10
C HIS A 245 -5.02 -6.80 1.46
N ILE A 246 -5.55 -5.83 0.73
CA ILE A 246 -4.77 -4.94 -0.14
C ILE A 246 -5.07 -3.48 0.18
N LEU A 247 -4.02 -2.70 0.42
CA LEU A 247 -4.07 -1.25 0.38
C LEU A 247 -3.30 -0.73 -0.84
N PHE A 248 -3.94 0.10 -1.65
CA PHE A 248 -3.27 0.84 -2.71
C PHE A 248 -3.60 2.33 -2.61
N ALA A 249 -2.61 3.14 -2.27
CA ALA A 249 -2.80 4.58 -2.09
C ALA A 249 -1.85 5.37 -3.00
N GLY A 250 -2.45 6.11 -3.94
CA GLY A 250 -1.79 7.16 -4.69
C GLY A 250 -1.50 8.40 -3.83
N LEU A 251 -1.17 9.51 -4.50
CA LEU A 251 -0.86 10.78 -3.82
C LEU A 251 -2.15 11.50 -3.39
N VAL A 252 -2.59 11.29 -2.15
CA VAL A 252 -3.93 11.74 -1.74
C VAL A 252 -4.11 13.27 -1.73
N GLN A 253 -3.02 14.02 -1.50
CA GLN A 253 -3.08 15.48 -1.46
C GLN A 253 -3.38 16.13 -2.84
N ASN A 254 -3.16 15.39 -3.94
CA ASN A 254 -3.29 15.89 -5.31
C ASN A 254 -4.19 14.99 -6.16
N CYS A 255 -5.26 14.47 -5.59
CA CYS A 255 -6.23 13.66 -6.34
C CYS A 255 -7.07 14.53 -7.27
N ASP A 256 -6.50 14.86 -8.42
CA ASP A 256 -7.22 15.32 -9.60
C ASP A 256 -7.45 14.14 -10.56
N GLN A 257 -8.34 14.31 -11.54
CA GLN A 257 -8.65 13.24 -12.52
C GLN A 257 -7.40 12.69 -13.23
N THR A 258 -6.40 13.54 -13.52
CA THR A 258 -5.18 13.11 -14.23
C THR A 258 -4.28 12.23 -13.36
N SER A 259 -4.28 12.45 -12.04
CA SER A 259 -3.50 11.64 -11.09
C SER A 259 -4.02 10.21 -10.93
N VAL A 260 -5.33 10.00 -11.12
CA VAL A 260 -5.99 8.70 -10.93
C VAL A 260 -5.57 7.72 -12.00
N GLU A 261 -5.54 8.15 -13.27
CA GLU A 261 -5.13 7.33 -14.42
C GLU A 261 -3.67 6.86 -14.32
N HIS A 262 -2.85 7.54 -13.52
CA HIS A 262 -1.45 7.23 -13.40
C HIS A 262 -1.10 6.22 -12.29
N ASN A 263 -2.01 5.95 -11.35
CA ASN A 263 -1.77 4.97 -10.30
C ASN A 263 -2.70 3.79 -10.55
N VAL A 264 -2.21 2.73 -11.16
CA VAL A 264 -3.01 1.56 -11.56
C VAL A 264 -2.67 0.37 -10.68
N LEU A 265 -3.68 -0.19 -10.00
CA LEU A 265 -3.61 -1.52 -9.43
C LEU A 265 -4.47 -2.45 -10.28
N SER A 266 -3.86 -3.49 -10.82
CA SER A 266 -4.55 -4.51 -11.59
C SER A 266 -4.52 -5.85 -10.84
N THR A 267 -5.66 -6.53 -10.78
CA THR A 267 -5.81 -7.85 -10.16
C THR A 267 -6.42 -8.81 -11.17
N TYR A 268 -5.71 -9.89 -11.48
CA TYR A 268 -6.08 -10.85 -12.51
C TYR A 268 -6.09 -12.26 -11.94
N ASN A 269 -7.24 -12.93 -11.98
CA ASN A 269 -7.39 -14.29 -11.47
C ASN A 269 -6.94 -14.41 -10.00
N CYS A 270 -7.24 -13.41 -9.18
CA CYS A 270 -6.90 -13.39 -7.77
C CYS A 270 -8.06 -13.91 -6.91
N SER A 271 -7.74 -14.50 -5.76
CA SER A 271 -8.72 -14.89 -4.73
C SER A 271 -8.47 -14.10 -3.46
N LEU A 272 -9.47 -13.36 -2.99
CA LEU A 272 -9.42 -12.49 -1.82
C LEU A 272 -10.52 -12.92 -0.84
N ARG A 273 -10.13 -13.66 0.20
CA ARG A 273 -11.04 -14.36 1.11
C ARG A 273 -10.84 -14.00 2.57
N GLY A 274 -11.94 -13.71 3.26
CA GLY A 274 -11.93 -13.57 4.72
C GLY A 274 -11.11 -12.37 5.21
N GLY A 275 -10.88 -11.36 4.36
CA GLY A 275 -10.16 -10.16 4.73
C GLY A 275 -10.97 -9.29 5.68
N SER A 276 -10.31 -8.67 6.66
CA SER A 276 -10.99 -7.79 7.61
C SER A 276 -10.32 -6.44 7.76
N ALA A 277 -11.12 -5.37 7.81
CA ALA A 277 -10.67 -4.01 8.16
C ALA A 277 -11.69 -3.31 9.07
N LEU A 278 -11.27 -2.34 9.89
CA LEU A 278 -12.25 -1.58 10.68
C LEU A 278 -12.97 -0.51 9.83
N PHE A 279 -12.26 0.27 9.01
CA PHE A 279 -12.85 1.46 8.38
C PHE A 279 -13.13 1.34 6.88
N HIS A 280 -12.21 0.78 6.09
CA HIS A 280 -12.35 0.79 4.63
C HIS A 280 -11.88 -0.51 3.98
N GLY A 281 -12.73 -1.18 3.20
CA GLY A 281 -12.31 -2.29 2.36
C GLY A 281 -11.78 -3.49 3.14
N GLY A 282 -12.65 -4.44 3.50
CA GLY A 282 -12.20 -5.71 4.07
C GLY A 282 -11.29 -6.50 3.11
N GLY A 283 -11.57 -6.42 1.81
CA GLY A 283 -10.69 -6.95 0.76
C GLY A 283 -9.66 -5.92 0.30
N ILE A 284 -10.09 -5.01 -0.59
CA ILE A 284 -9.23 -3.99 -1.21
C ILE A 284 -9.67 -2.60 -0.75
N SER A 285 -8.70 -1.75 -0.43
CA SER A 285 -8.93 -0.32 -0.31
C SER A 285 -8.01 0.44 -1.25
N ALA A 286 -8.61 1.27 -2.11
CA ALA A 286 -7.89 2.05 -3.11
C ALA A 286 -8.15 3.55 -2.94
N TYR A 287 -7.10 4.37 -3.02
CA TYR A 287 -7.18 5.82 -2.91
C TYR A 287 -6.46 6.48 -4.09
N CYS A 288 -7.17 7.31 -4.85
CA CYS A 288 -6.61 8.14 -5.91
C CYS A 288 -5.84 7.36 -6.96
N SER A 289 -6.50 6.31 -7.45
CA SER A 289 -5.93 5.30 -8.33
C SER A 289 -6.97 4.70 -9.25
N SER A 290 -6.55 4.17 -10.38
CA SER A 290 -7.33 3.22 -11.16
C SER A 290 -7.20 1.82 -10.57
N LEU A 291 -8.33 1.15 -10.36
CA LEU A 291 -8.41 -0.23 -9.89
C LEU A 291 -9.04 -1.08 -11.00
N ASN A 292 -8.30 -2.06 -11.49
CA ASN A 292 -8.78 -3.06 -12.44
C ASN A 292 -8.90 -4.43 -11.74
N VAL A 293 -10.10 -5.00 -11.71
CA VAL A 293 -10.38 -6.32 -11.13
C VAL A 293 -10.95 -7.23 -12.20
N GLN A 294 -10.17 -8.22 -12.62
CA GLN A 294 -10.55 -9.12 -13.68
C GLN A 294 -10.46 -10.58 -13.26
N SER A 295 -11.48 -11.36 -13.61
CA SER A 295 -11.54 -12.81 -13.35
C SER A 295 -11.25 -13.20 -11.89
N SER A 296 -11.59 -12.33 -10.94
CA SER A 296 -11.18 -12.49 -9.54
C SER A 296 -12.36 -12.84 -8.64
N VAL A 297 -12.08 -13.45 -7.49
CA VAL A 297 -13.08 -13.81 -6.47
C VAL A 297 -12.80 -12.99 -5.21
N ILE A 298 -13.78 -12.19 -4.78
CA ILE A 298 -13.73 -11.37 -3.57
C ILE A 298 -14.85 -11.84 -2.65
N GLU A 299 -14.48 -12.61 -1.63
CA GLU A 299 -15.43 -13.42 -0.85
C GLU A 299 -15.23 -13.28 0.67
N SER A 300 -16.34 -13.20 1.40
CA SER A 300 -16.35 -13.21 2.87
C SER A 300 -15.49 -12.12 3.53
N ASN A 301 -15.27 -11.00 2.84
CA ASN A 301 -14.53 -9.89 3.42
C ASN A 301 -15.43 -9.09 4.34
N THR A 302 -14.93 -8.72 5.51
CA THR A 302 -15.71 -8.09 6.57
C THR A 302 -15.16 -6.72 6.93
N LEU A 303 -16.04 -5.73 7.00
CA LEU A 303 -15.73 -4.43 7.56
C LEU A 303 -16.40 -4.23 8.93
N TRP A 304 -15.60 -3.84 9.91
CA TRP A 304 -16.00 -3.59 11.29
C TRP A 304 -15.95 -2.09 11.58
N ASN A 305 -16.94 -1.35 11.08
CA ASN A 305 -17.04 0.09 11.30
C ASN A 305 -17.45 0.40 12.75
N ILE A 306 -16.53 0.16 13.68
CA ILE A 306 -16.70 0.55 15.08
C ILE A 306 -16.48 2.06 15.14
N SER A 307 -17.29 2.77 15.93
CA SER A 307 -16.97 4.15 16.34
C SER A 307 -15.70 4.16 17.20
N VAL A 308 -14.54 4.08 16.56
CA VAL A 308 -13.25 4.14 17.26
C VAL A 308 -12.87 5.61 17.44
N ASP A 309 -12.32 5.95 18.61
CA ASP A 309 -11.75 7.27 18.87
C ASP A 309 -10.73 7.62 17.76
N MET A 310 -10.95 8.76 17.09
CA MET A 310 -10.22 9.17 15.89
C MET A 310 -8.73 9.49 16.12
N ASP A 311 -8.24 9.43 17.36
CA ASP A 311 -6.90 9.88 17.74
C ASP A 311 -5.76 9.02 17.16
N ASP A 312 -6.05 7.80 16.67
CA ASP A 312 -5.05 6.88 16.08
C ASP A 312 -5.01 6.89 14.53
N ILE A 313 -5.81 7.73 13.84
CA ILE A 313 -5.88 7.75 12.37
C ILE A 313 -4.64 8.45 11.76
N ASP A 314 -3.98 7.80 10.80
CA ASP A 314 -2.88 8.41 10.04
C ASP A 314 -3.46 9.51 9.15
N THR A 315 -3.35 10.77 9.59
CA THR A 315 -3.87 11.95 8.86
C THR A 315 -3.25 12.14 7.47
N ASN A 316 -2.18 11.40 7.13
CA ASN A 316 -1.64 11.39 5.77
C ASN A 316 -2.49 10.55 4.79
N ILE A 317 -3.49 9.82 5.28
CA ILE A 317 -4.57 9.20 4.50
C ILE A 317 -5.86 9.99 4.83
N PRO A 318 -6.23 10.99 4.01
CA PRO A 318 -7.41 11.82 4.25
C PRO A 318 -8.71 11.01 4.36
N ASP A 319 -9.43 11.18 5.47
CA ASP A 319 -10.80 10.70 5.71
C ASP A 319 -11.79 11.89 5.84
N ASN A 320 -11.57 12.96 5.07
CA ASN A 320 -12.37 14.19 5.14
C ASN A 320 -13.67 14.09 4.32
N ASN A 321 -14.60 13.27 4.82
CA ASN A 321 -15.93 13.00 4.25
C ASN A 321 -17.02 14.03 4.59
N THR A 322 -16.79 15.33 4.34
CA THR A 322 -17.80 16.38 4.59
C THR A 322 -18.18 17.25 3.38
N GLN A 323 -17.96 16.81 2.14
CA GLN A 323 -18.45 17.55 0.97
C GLN A 323 -19.70 16.89 0.35
N SER A 324 -20.85 17.54 0.54
CA SER A 324 -22.08 17.25 -0.19
C SER A 324 -21.95 17.71 -1.64
N PHE A 325 -22.06 16.80 -2.61
CA PHE A 325 -22.10 17.15 -4.04
C PHE A 325 -23.49 16.97 -4.65
N GLN A 326 -23.89 17.99 -5.41
CA GLN A 326 -25.09 18.02 -6.24
C GLN A 326 -24.87 17.17 -7.50
N ASN A 327 -25.85 16.33 -7.82
CA ASN A 327 -25.92 15.53 -9.04
C ASN A 327 -25.75 16.39 -10.30
N GLN A 328 -24.72 16.10 -11.10
CA GLN A 328 -24.69 16.47 -12.52
C GLN A 328 -24.78 15.20 -13.35
N GLY A 329 -25.97 14.92 -13.86
CA GLY A 329 -26.19 13.85 -14.83
C GLY A 329 -25.93 14.34 -16.24
N ASN A 330 -25.05 13.67 -16.98
CA ASN A 330 -25.19 13.43 -18.41
C ASN A 330 -24.12 12.45 -18.93
N THR A 331 -24.50 11.24 -19.36
CA THR A 331 -23.71 10.46 -20.33
C THR A 331 -24.64 9.68 -21.25
N ASN A 332 -24.75 10.17 -22.49
CA ASN A 332 -25.37 9.45 -23.61
C ASN A 332 -24.26 8.81 -24.47
N GLY A 333 -24.43 7.51 -24.75
CA GLY A 333 -24.03 6.90 -26.03
C GLY A 333 -22.69 6.17 -26.07
N ILE A 334 -22.71 4.84 -25.91
CA ILE A 334 -21.73 3.93 -26.53
C ILE A 334 -22.45 2.66 -27.02
N SER A 335 -22.09 2.27 -28.25
CA SER A 335 -22.69 1.22 -29.09
C SER A 335 -22.05 -0.15 -28.88
N SER A 336 -22.84 -1.19 -29.17
CA SER A 336 -22.67 -2.62 -28.92
C SER A 336 -21.54 -3.35 -29.67
N MET A 337 -20.83 -4.24 -28.97
CA MET A 337 -20.31 -5.52 -29.49
C MET A 337 -20.55 -6.63 -28.44
N PRO A 338 -20.88 -7.88 -28.83
CA PRO A 338 -21.06 -8.97 -27.88
C PRO A 338 -19.86 -9.93 -27.88
N PRO A 339 -19.15 -10.07 -26.75
CA PRO A 339 -18.59 -11.35 -26.34
C PRO A 339 -19.46 -11.95 -25.24
N GLN A 340 -19.44 -13.28 -25.09
CA GLN A 340 -20.00 -13.95 -23.92
C GLN A 340 -19.16 -13.57 -22.68
N THR A 341 -19.46 -12.41 -22.09
CA THR A 341 -18.92 -12.02 -20.79
C THR A 341 -19.66 -12.78 -19.71
N ILE A 342 -18.91 -13.45 -18.83
CA ILE A 342 -19.45 -13.97 -17.59
C ILE A 342 -19.82 -12.73 -16.79
N ALA A 343 -21.12 -12.55 -16.53
CA ALA A 343 -21.63 -11.43 -15.77
C ALA A 343 -20.85 -11.26 -14.46
N THR A 344 -20.41 -10.04 -14.14
CA THR A 344 -19.95 -9.73 -12.79
C THR A 344 -21.13 -9.98 -11.83
N VAL A 345 -20.91 -10.81 -10.83
CA VAL A 345 -21.95 -11.20 -9.87
C VAL A 345 -21.76 -10.42 -8.58
N LEU A 346 -22.61 -9.41 -8.37
CA LEU A 346 -22.71 -8.67 -7.12
C LEU A 346 -23.89 -9.24 -6.30
N GLN A 347 -23.60 -10.06 -5.30
CA GLN A 347 -24.64 -10.60 -4.40
C GLN A 347 -24.93 -9.69 -3.19
N ASP A 348 -24.07 -8.70 -2.94
CA ASP A 348 -24.13 -7.86 -1.74
C ASP A 348 -24.56 -6.42 -2.08
N LYS A 349 -25.20 -5.72 -1.13
CA LYS A 349 -25.62 -4.32 -1.29
C LYS A 349 -24.41 -3.37 -1.39
N SER A 350 -24.60 -2.14 -1.85
CA SER A 350 -23.55 -1.10 -1.83
C SER A 350 -23.70 -0.16 -0.63
N GLY A 351 -22.62 0.49 -0.21
CA GLY A 351 -22.65 1.58 0.78
C GLY A 351 -21.36 1.83 1.58
N GLY A 352 -21.37 2.97 2.30
CA GLY A 352 -20.57 3.49 3.44
C GLY A 352 -19.21 2.94 3.87
N GLY A 353 -18.91 1.63 3.78
CA GLY A 353 -17.56 1.10 4.04
C GLY A 353 -16.96 0.11 3.01
N GLY A 354 -17.80 -0.55 2.19
CA GLY A 354 -17.38 -1.58 1.21
C GLY A 354 -16.64 -2.76 1.83
N GLY A 355 -17.35 -3.81 2.25
CA GLY A 355 -16.76 -5.04 2.81
C GLY A 355 -15.76 -5.70 1.86
N GLY A 356 -16.04 -5.74 0.55
CA GLY A 356 -15.13 -6.26 -0.47
C GLY A 356 -14.12 -5.21 -0.95
N ILE A 357 -14.61 -4.14 -1.59
CA ILE A 357 -13.79 -3.05 -2.14
C ILE A 357 -14.27 -1.70 -1.60
N TYR A 358 -13.32 -0.90 -1.12
CA TYR A 358 -13.49 0.52 -0.88
C TYR A 358 -12.64 1.33 -1.85
N THR A 359 -13.22 2.39 -2.43
CA THR A 359 -12.49 3.32 -3.30
C THR A 359 -12.79 4.78 -3.00
N TYR A 360 -11.74 5.61 -2.99
CA TYR A 360 -11.84 7.07 -2.84
C TYR A 360 -11.17 7.77 -4.03
N ARG A 361 -11.92 8.58 -4.79
CA ARG A 361 -11.44 9.28 -6.01
C ARG A 361 -10.68 8.35 -6.97
N CYS A 362 -11.25 7.19 -7.25
CA CYS A 362 -10.65 6.17 -8.11
C CYS A 362 -11.39 6.06 -9.45
N ILE A 363 -10.76 5.41 -10.43
CA ILE A 363 -11.47 4.82 -11.57
C ILE A 363 -11.55 3.32 -11.26
N VAL A 364 -12.72 2.70 -11.39
CA VAL A 364 -12.87 1.28 -11.07
C VAL A 364 -13.44 0.55 -12.27
N ASP A 365 -12.69 -0.46 -12.72
CA ASP A 365 -13.05 -1.38 -13.79
C ASP A 365 -13.10 -2.81 -13.24
N ILE A 366 -14.22 -3.49 -13.45
CA ILE A 366 -14.48 -4.83 -12.90
C ILE A 366 -15.08 -5.71 -13.99
N GLU A 367 -14.38 -6.79 -14.32
CA GLU A 367 -14.76 -7.72 -15.36
C GLU A 367 -14.71 -9.16 -14.88
N ASN A 368 -15.72 -9.97 -15.25
CA ASN A 368 -15.76 -11.41 -15.02
C ASN A 368 -15.44 -11.82 -13.56
N SER A 369 -15.82 -11.00 -12.59
CA SER A 369 -15.41 -11.19 -11.19
C SER A 369 -16.62 -11.49 -10.28
N ASN A 370 -16.37 -12.25 -9.21
CA ASN A 370 -17.40 -12.70 -8.28
C ASN A 370 -17.24 -12.05 -6.91
N PHE A 371 -18.31 -11.44 -6.41
CA PHE A 371 -18.39 -10.87 -5.06
C PHE A 371 -19.40 -11.66 -4.24
N ILE A 372 -18.92 -12.37 -3.22
CA ILE A 372 -19.73 -13.35 -2.49
C ILE A 372 -19.64 -13.08 -0.98
N SER A 373 -20.78 -12.82 -0.34
CA SER A 373 -20.89 -12.75 1.13
C SER A 373 -19.96 -11.72 1.79
N ASN A 374 -19.71 -10.58 1.15
CA ASN A 374 -18.95 -9.50 1.76
C ASN A 374 -19.85 -8.69 2.69
N LEU A 375 -19.38 -8.49 3.92
CA LEU A 375 -20.18 -7.98 5.02
C LEU A 375 -19.64 -6.64 5.52
N VAL A 376 -20.56 -5.71 5.77
CA VAL A 376 -20.28 -4.50 6.54
C VAL A 376 -21.14 -4.57 7.80
N LEU A 377 -20.51 -4.66 8.96
CA LEU A 377 -21.23 -4.86 10.23
C LEU A 377 -21.98 -3.60 10.68
N GLU A 378 -21.40 -2.42 10.44
CA GLU A 378 -21.94 -1.14 10.86
C GLU A 378 -21.81 -0.10 9.74
N GLY A 379 -22.83 0.75 9.59
CA GLY A 379 -22.92 1.73 8.50
C GLY A 379 -23.57 1.21 7.23
N ASN A 380 -23.43 1.97 6.14
CA ASN A 380 -23.93 1.58 4.83
C ASN A 380 -22.87 0.71 4.14
N GLY A 381 -23.22 -0.32 3.35
CA GLY A 381 -22.21 -1.13 2.67
C GLY A 381 -22.55 -2.57 2.39
N GLY A 382 -21.86 -3.16 1.42
CA GLY A 382 -21.78 -4.60 1.17
C GLY A 382 -20.55 -4.85 0.30
N ALA A 383 -20.67 -5.34 -0.94
CA ALA A 383 -19.48 -5.72 -1.73
C ALA A 383 -18.58 -4.53 -2.08
N ILE A 384 -19.15 -3.43 -2.55
CA ILE A 384 -18.38 -2.29 -3.08
C ILE A 384 -18.91 -0.97 -2.51
N GLN A 385 -17.99 -0.11 -2.12
CA GLN A 385 -18.26 1.31 -1.89
C GLN A 385 -17.40 2.20 -2.76
N ARG A 386 -18.02 3.29 -3.17
CA ARG A 386 -17.37 4.43 -3.80
C ARG A 386 -17.61 5.68 -2.99
N ASP A 387 -16.54 6.43 -2.82
CA ASP A 387 -16.59 7.81 -2.34
C ASP A 387 -16.49 8.80 -3.50
N VAL A 388 -16.52 10.10 -3.21
CA VAL A 388 -16.55 11.23 -4.16
C VAL A 388 -15.60 11.03 -5.36
N GLY A 389 -16.09 11.33 -6.56
CA GLY A 389 -15.25 11.48 -7.78
C GLY A 389 -14.91 10.19 -8.52
N VAL A 390 -15.63 9.09 -8.29
CA VAL A 390 -15.37 7.79 -8.96
C VAL A 390 -16.21 7.61 -10.23
N SER A 391 -15.56 7.31 -11.36
CA SER A 391 -16.23 6.78 -12.55
C SER A 391 -16.11 5.25 -12.59
N THR A 392 -17.20 4.58 -12.97
CA THR A 392 -17.23 3.14 -13.23
C THR A 392 -17.64 2.91 -14.66
N THR A 393 -16.85 2.15 -15.40
CA THR A 393 -17.25 1.60 -16.68
C THR A 393 -17.80 0.21 -16.40
N GLU A 394 -19.11 0.09 -16.17
CA GLU A 394 -19.72 -1.23 -15.96
C GLU A 394 -19.89 -1.93 -17.31
N GLY A 395 -18.88 -2.72 -17.69
CA GLY A 395 -18.84 -3.50 -18.91
C GLY A 395 -19.42 -4.91 -18.78
N SER A 396 -20.54 -5.15 -18.08
CA SER A 396 -21.30 -6.42 -18.18
C SER A 396 -22.63 -6.40 -17.41
N ASN A 397 -23.57 -7.23 -17.84
CA ASN A 397 -24.89 -7.43 -17.23
C ASN A 397 -24.78 -7.93 -15.78
N ASN A 398 -24.69 -7.02 -14.81
CA ASN A 398 -24.72 -7.35 -13.39
C ASN A 398 -26.09 -7.95 -13.00
N SER A 399 -26.14 -9.24 -12.66
CA SER A 399 -27.34 -9.84 -12.08
C SER A 399 -27.33 -9.63 -10.56
N TYR A 400 -28.12 -8.68 -10.07
CA TYR A 400 -28.38 -8.52 -8.64
C TYR A 400 -29.27 -9.68 -8.16
N VAL A 401 -28.69 -10.66 -7.45
CA VAL A 401 -29.48 -11.70 -6.79
C VAL A 401 -29.88 -11.21 -5.41
N HIS A 402 -31.07 -10.60 -5.31
CA HIS A 402 -31.61 -10.08 -4.07
C HIS A 402 -32.07 -11.23 -3.15
N LYS A 403 -31.18 -11.82 -2.35
CA LYS A 403 -31.60 -12.70 -1.23
C LYS A 403 -31.90 -11.84 0.00
N ALA A 404 -33.18 -11.50 0.18
CA ALA A 404 -33.65 -10.90 1.42
C ALA A 404 -33.55 -11.93 2.56
N PHE A 405 -32.55 -11.81 3.43
CA PHE A 405 -32.53 -12.49 4.72
C PHE A 405 -33.46 -11.71 5.67
N ILE A 406 -34.70 -12.17 5.79
CA ILE A 406 -35.63 -11.68 6.81
C ILE A 406 -35.27 -12.39 8.12
N PHE A 407 -34.64 -11.68 9.05
CA PHE A 407 -34.65 -12.07 10.46
C PHE A 407 -36.08 -11.89 10.99
N ALA A 408 -36.88 -12.95 10.93
CA ALA A 408 -38.14 -12.99 11.67
C ALA A 408 -37.80 -13.18 13.15
N LEU A 409 -37.79 -12.08 13.89
CA LEU A 409 -37.79 -12.09 15.35
C LEU A 409 -39.12 -12.69 15.80
N GLN A 410 -39.14 -14.00 16.06
CA GLN A 410 -40.32 -14.67 16.58
C GLN A 410 -40.35 -14.49 18.10
N THR A 411 -40.90 -13.35 18.53
CA THR A 411 -41.18 -13.08 19.95
C THR A 411 -42.33 -14.00 20.38
N PHE A 412 -42.00 -15.05 21.15
CA PHE A 412 -42.99 -15.88 21.84
C PHE A 412 -43.59 -15.05 22.99
N VAL A 413 -44.77 -14.47 22.77
CA VAL A 413 -45.67 -14.05 23.84
C VAL A 413 -46.83 -15.02 23.84
N GLY A 414 -46.78 -15.99 24.77
CA GLY A 414 -47.87 -16.91 25.04
C GLY A 414 -48.38 -16.72 26.45
N PHE A 415 -49.43 -15.91 26.60
CA PHE A 415 -50.37 -15.96 27.72
C PHE A 415 -51.66 -16.59 27.18
N ILE A 416 -52.01 -17.78 27.64
CA ILE A 416 -53.37 -18.22 28.02
C ILE A 416 -53.22 -19.12 29.23
#